data_AF-A0A382FNL8-F1
#
_entry.id   AF-A0A382FNL8-F1
#
_cell.length_a   1.000
_cell.length_b   1.000
_cell.length_c   1.000
_cell.angle_alpha   90.00
_cell.angle_beta   90.00
_cell.angle_gamma   90.00
#
_symmetry.space_group_name_H-M   'P 1'
#
loop_
_entity.id
_entity.type
_entity.pdbx_description
1 polymer ?
#
loop_
_entity_poly.entity_id
_entity_poly.type
_entity_poly.pdbx_seq_one_letter_code
_entity_poly.pdbx_strand_id
1 'polypeptide(L)'
;MVSNGPESRAVLATLITDKPVKKTAYQVKGVFMRHYPDLDIIPMLNGKYRDRYLYPRVQVKVLNEQIYIVGVGDGSDCVLQLIDKISTLDFGNITFEVNDKNIIDMMDQFQQADQLIRYRFITPWVALNQTTGRKYRALNNSERVNFLNKLLG
;
A
#
# COMPACT_ATOMS: atom_id res chain seq x y z
N MET A 1 20.51 -18.52 -20.23
CA MET A 1 20.86 -17.30 -19.46
C MET A 1 19.57 -16.79 -18.84
N VAL A 2 19.36 -17.08 -17.56
CA VAL A 2 18.19 -16.56 -16.84
C VAL A 2 18.48 -15.09 -16.59
N SER A 3 17.69 -14.21 -17.20
CA SER A 3 17.75 -12.78 -16.91
C SER A 3 17.49 -12.60 -15.42
N ASN A 4 18.45 -12.06 -14.68
CA ASN A 4 18.19 -11.52 -13.34
C ASN A 4 17.07 -10.49 -13.50
N GLY A 5 15.84 -10.88 -13.14
CA GLY A 5 14.76 -9.94 -12.95
C GLY A 5 15.19 -8.92 -11.89
N PRO A 6 14.63 -7.69 -11.90
CA PRO A 6 14.89 -6.76 -10.81
C PRO A 6 14.51 -7.47 -9.50
N GLU A 7 15.46 -7.57 -8.58
CA GLU A 7 15.24 -8.03 -7.20
C GLU A 7 13.95 -7.40 -6.69
N SER A 8 12.93 -8.23 -6.49
CA SER A 8 11.61 -7.71 -6.14
C SER A 8 11.52 -7.56 -4.63
N ARG A 9 12.31 -6.63 -4.10
CA ARG A 9 12.31 -6.28 -2.68
C ARG A 9 11.00 -5.64 -2.27
N ALA A 10 10.47 -6.03 -1.13
CA ALA A 10 9.32 -5.40 -0.49
C ALA A 10 9.52 -5.29 1.02
N VAL A 11 9.09 -4.17 1.58
CA VAL A 11 9.11 -3.92 3.03
C VAL A 11 7.68 -3.76 3.50
N LEU A 12 7.31 -4.50 4.54
CA LEU A 12 6.11 -4.28 5.32
C LEU A 12 6.49 -3.74 6.68
N ALA A 13 6.03 -2.54 7.01
CA ALA A 13 6.16 -1.97 8.34
C ALA A 13 4.80 -1.80 9.00
N THR A 14 4.72 -2.14 10.29
CA THR A 14 3.55 -1.96 11.13
C THR A 14 3.91 -1.07 12.31
N LEU A 15 3.13 -0.02 12.53
CA LEU A 15 3.27 0.85 13.71
C LEU A 15 2.34 0.37 14.81
N ILE A 16 2.91 0.10 15.98
CA ILE A 16 2.18 -0.28 17.19
C ILE A 16 2.07 0.96 18.06
N THR A 17 0.86 1.49 18.19
CA THR A 17 0.59 2.74 18.90
C THR A 17 0.02 2.51 20.29
N ASP A 18 0.14 3.52 21.15
CA ASP A 18 -0.42 3.54 22.51
C ASP A 18 -1.93 3.33 22.61
N LYS A 19 -2.65 3.61 21.52
CA LYS A 19 -4.10 3.44 21.41
C LYS A 19 -4.53 3.09 19.98
N PRO A 20 -5.74 2.54 19.79
CA PRO A 20 -6.19 2.12 18.47
C PRO A 20 -6.38 3.28 17.49
N VAL A 21 -5.87 3.13 16.28
CA VAL A 21 -5.89 4.17 15.23
C VAL A 21 -7.20 4.13 14.46
N LYS A 22 -8.17 4.94 14.91
CA LYS A 22 -9.43 5.20 14.19
C LYS A 22 -9.28 6.36 13.20
N LYS A 23 -8.28 6.27 12.31
CA LYS A 23 -7.98 7.27 11.27
C LYS A 23 -7.95 6.62 9.91
N THR A 24 -8.25 7.39 8.87
CA THR A 24 -8.14 6.91 7.49
C THR A 24 -6.68 6.89 7.02
N ALA A 25 -6.37 6.03 6.06
CA ALA A 25 -5.05 6.04 5.42
C ALA A 25 -4.68 7.42 4.82
N TYR A 26 -5.68 8.19 4.36
CA TYR A 26 -5.46 9.56 3.88
C TYR A 26 -4.98 10.48 4.99
N GLN A 27 -5.62 10.43 6.17
CA GLN A 27 -5.18 11.22 7.32
C GLN A 27 -3.78 10.84 7.77
N VAL A 28 -3.47 9.54 7.80
CA VAL A 28 -2.12 9.04 8.16
C VAL A 28 -1.07 9.58 7.18
N LYS A 29 -1.33 9.49 5.87
CA LYS A 29 -0.46 10.10 4.85
C LYS A 29 -0.29 11.61 5.07
N GLY A 30 -1.36 12.31 5.46
CA GLY A 30 -1.32 13.72 5.80
C GLY A 30 -0.35 14.04 6.93
N VAL A 31 -0.29 13.20 7.97
CA VAL A 31 0.70 13.34 9.06
C VAL A 31 2.11 13.17 8.50
N PHE A 32 2.36 12.13 7.70
CA PHE A 32 3.69 11.91 7.11
C PHE A 32 4.16 13.12 6.28
N MET A 33 3.29 13.64 5.42
CA MET A 33 3.60 14.79 4.56
C MET A 33 3.87 16.08 5.35
N ARG A 34 3.23 16.27 6.50
CA ARG A 34 3.43 17.46 7.34
C ARG A 34 4.66 17.37 8.23
N HIS A 35 4.89 16.22 8.86
CA HIS A 35 5.94 16.05 9.87
C HIS A 35 7.29 15.66 9.27
N TYR A 36 7.29 15.04 8.08
CA TYR A 36 8.48 14.55 7.42
C TYR A 36 8.55 14.98 5.94
N PRO A 37 8.40 16.29 5.64
CA PRO A 37 8.26 16.78 4.27
C PRO A 37 9.46 16.49 3.37
N ASP A 38 10.65 16.35 3.96
CA ASP A 38 11.91 16.18 3.24
C ASP A 38 12.29 14.72 2.99
N LEU A 39 11.46 13.75 3.41
CA LEU A 39 11.74 12.33 3.16
C LEU A 39 11.36 11.91 1.74
N ASP A 40 12.16 10.99 1.19
CA ASP A 40 11.98 10.43 -0.16
C ASP A 40 10.65 9.69 -0.34
N ILE A 41 9.99 9.32 0.75
CA ILE A 41 8.66 8.72 0.74
C ILE A 41 7.57 9.73 0.29
N ILE A 42 7.76 11.03 0.48
CA ILE A 42 6.72 12.04 0.28
C ILE A 42 6.26 12.14 -1.18
N PRO A 43 7.16 12.22 -2.20
CA PRO A 43 6.77 12.14 -3.61
C PRO A 43 5.96 10.89 -3.99
N MET A 44 6.16 9.77 -3.29
CA MET A 44 5.43 8.51 -3.50
C MET A 44 4.00 8.57 -2.92
N LEU A 45 3.78 9.39 -1.90
CA LEU A 45 2.50 9.53 -1.20
C LEU A 45 1.60 10.62 -1.77
N ASN A 46 2.20 11.73 -2.24
CA ASN A 46 1.48 12.90 -2.74
C ASN A 46 1.13 12.84 -4.24
N GLY A 47 1.65 11.84 -4.96
CA GLY A 47 1.37 11.63 -6.37
C GLY A 47 2.32 12.32 -7.34
N LYS A 48 3.40 12.97 -6.87
CA LYS A 48 4.44 13.57 -7.72
C LYS A 48 5.05 12.56 -8.71
N TYR A 49 5.09 11.28 -8.34
CA TYR A 49 5.63 10.22 -9.20
C TYR A 49 4.58 9.41 -9.98
N ARG A 50 3.35 9.93 -10.16
CA ARG A 50 2.32 9.25 -10.97
C ARG A 50 2.73 9.05 -12.43
N ASP A 51 3.52 9.97 -12.99
CA ASP A 51 4.02 9.85 -14.37
C ASP A 51 5.25 8.95 -14.49
N ARG A 52 5.90 8.63 -13.36
CA ARG A 52 7.10 7.78 -13.30
C ARG A 52 6.78 6.33 -13.03
N TYR A 53 5.72 6.03 -12.27
CA TYR A 53 5.37 4.68 -11.87
C TYR A 53 3.92 4.34 -12.23
N LEU A 54 3.75 3.25 -12.99
CA LEU A 54 2.44 2.68 -13.30
C LEU A 54 1.70 2.13 -12.06
N TYR A 55 2.46 1.75 -11.02
CA TYR A 55 1.93 1.21 -9.77
C TYR A 55 2.55 1.94 -8.56
N PRO A 56 1.76 2.27 -7.50
CA PRO A 56 2.28 2.95 -6.32
C PRO A 56 3.40 2.14 -5.66
N ARG A 57 4.60 2.73 -5.52
CA ARG A 57 5.73 2.09 -4.82
C ARG A 57 5.58 2.09 -3.31
N VAL A 58 4.74 2.97 -2.77
CA VAL A 58 4.42 3.02 -1.34
C VAL A 58 2.91 3.06 -1.16
N GLN A 59 2.41 2.22 -0.25
CA GLN A 59 1.01 2.20 0.15
C GLN A 59 0.89 2.28 1.66
N VAL A 60 -0.09 3.06 2.11
CA VAL A 60 -0.47 3.16 3.52
C VAL A 60 -1.86 2.56 3.66
N LYS A 61 -2.04 1.67 4.63
CA LYS A 61 -3.33 1.08 4.99
C LYS A 61 -3.53 1.22 6.50
N VAL A 62 -4.79 1.38 6.90
CA VAL A 62 -5.18 1.24 8.31
C VAL A 62 -6.11 0.04 8.37
N LEU A 63 -5.67 -1.01 9.08
CA LEU A 63 -6.35 -2.30 9.17
C LEU A 63 -6.38 -2.71 10.63
N ASN A 64 -7.53 -3.17 11.13
CA ASN A 64 -7.70 -3.54 12.54
C ASN A 64 -7.13 -2.50 13.51
N GLU A 65 -7.39 -1.22 13.22
CA GLU A 65 -6.95 -0.07 14.01
C GLU A 65 -5.42 0.07 14.16
N GLN A 66 -4.65 -0.55 13.24
CA GLN A 66 -3.20 -0.43 13.13
C GLN A 66 -2.78 0.13 11.77
N ILE A 67 -1.64 0.80 11.74
CA ILE A 67 -1.09 1.40 10.52
C ILE A 67 -0.10 0.43 9.89
N TYR A 68 -0.31 0.14 8.61
CA TYR A 68 0.56 -0.65 7.77
C TYR A 68 1.12 0.22 6.64
N ILE A 69 2.43 0.15 6.44
CA ILE A 69 3.13 0.82 5.35
C ILE A 69 3.84 -0.25 4.52
N VAL A 70 3.51 -0.30 3.23
CA VAL A 70 4.08 -1.26 2.28
C VAL A 70 4.94 -0.49 1.29
N GLY A 71 6.23 -0.83 1.20
CA GLY A 71 7.15 -0.38 0.18
C GLY A 71 7.46 -1.52 -0.79
N VAL A 72 7.51 -1.23 -2.09
CA VAL A 72 7.91 -2.21 -3.13
C VAL A 72 8.96 -1.58 -4.05
N GLY A 73 10.00 -2.34 -4.40
CA GLY A 73 11.15 -1.87 -5.17
C GLY A 73 11.74 -0.59 -4.55
N ASP A 74 11.83 0.48 -5.35
CA ASP A 74 12.29 1.82 -4.93
C ASP A 74 11.56 2.39 -3.70
N GLY A 75 10.35 1.90 -3.37
CA GLY A 75 9.62 2.33 -2.19
C GLY A 75 10.09 1.70 -0.88
N SER A 76 10.84 0.60 -0.92
CA SER A 76 11.26 -0.17 0.25
C SER A 76 12.15 0.66 1.19
N ASP A 77 13.21 1.27 0.66
CA ASP A 77 14.12 2.10 1.47
C ASP A 77 13.43 3.36 2.00
N CYS A 78 12.52 3.95 1.21
CA CYS A 78 11.73 5.09 1.65
C CYS A 78 10.87 4.75 2.89
N VAL A 79 10.34 3.53 2.97
CA VAL A 79 9.58 3.07 4.15
C VAL A 79 10.50 2.92 5.35
N LEU A 80 11.66 2.28 5.19
CA LEU A 80 12.62 2.10 6.29
C LEU A 80 13.08 3.45 6.87
N GLN A 81 13.41 4.42 6.01
CA GLN A 81 13.79 5.76 6.43
C GLN A 81 12.69 6.49 7.23
N LEU A 82 11.42 6.34 6.81
CA LEU A 82 10.29 6.94 7.56
C LEU A 82 10.13 6.26 8.92
N ILE A 83 10.17 4.93 8.95
CA ILE A 83 9.93 4.14 10.16
C ILE A 83 11.02 4.37 11.19
N ASP A 84 12.27 4.58 10.77
CA ASP A 84 13.37 4.94 11.68
C ASP A 84 13.07 6.26 12.43
N LYS A 85 12.55 7.27 11.72
CA LYS A 85 12.32 8.62 12.27
C LYS A 85 11.00 8.79 13.03
N ILE A 86 10.05 7.88 12.89
CA ILE A 86 8.72 8.08 13.45
C ILE A 86 8.67 7.72 14.93
N SER A 87 8.23 8.66 15.77
CA SER A 87 8.01 8.44 17.20
C SER A 87 6.58 8.76 17.61
N THR A 88 5.95 9.73 16.94
CA THR A 88 4.58 10.14 17.22
C THR A 88 3.80 10.40 15.93
N LEU A 89 2.47 10.36 16.04
CA LEU A 89 1.54 10.68 14.96
C LEU A 89 0.54 11.72 15.44
N ASP A 90 0.77 12.99 15.09
CA ASP A 90 -0.09 14.10 15.48
C ASP A 90 -1.12 14.45 14.39
N PHE A 91 -2.40 14.22 14.71
CA PHE A 91 -3.54 14.54 13.85
C PHE A 91 -4.19 15.90 14.19
N GLY A 92 -3.55 16.72 15.04
CA GLY A 92 -4.00 18.02 15.53
C GLY A 92 -4.95 17.93 16.72
N ASN A 93 -5.92 17.01 16.67
CA ASN A 93 -6.88 16.80 17.76
C ASN A 93 -6.52 15.62 18.69
N ILE A 94 -5.56 14.80 18.26
CA ILE A 94 -5.08 13.63 19.00
C ILE A 94 -3.68 13.27 18.49
N THR A 95 -2.81 12.91 19.41
CA THR A 95 -1.47 12.40 19.13
C THR A 95 -1.39 10.95 19.58
N PHE A 96 -0.81 10.10 18.73
CA PHE A 96 -0.50 8.71 19.07
C PHE A 96 1.01 8.58 19.29
N GLU A 97 1.40 7.90 20.36
CA GLU A 97 2.78 7.51 20.59
C GLU A 97 3.03 6.19 19.86
N VAL A 98 4.17 6.07 19.17
CA VAL A 98 4.61 4.82 18.53
C VAL A 98 5.45 4.05 19.55
N ASN A 99 4.83 3.08 20.21
CA ASN A 99 5.47 2.29 21.26
C ASN A 99 6.43 1.25 20.67
N ASP A 100 6.08 0.69 19.52
CA ASP A 100 6.86 -0.35 18.86
C ASP A 100 6.63 -0.36 17.34
N LYS A 101 7.54 -1.01 16.62
CA LYS A 101 7.57 -1.09 15.15
C LYS A 101 7.92 -2.52 14.75
N ASN A 102 7.05 -3.15 13.97
CA ASN A 102 7.39 -4.42 13.33
C ASN A 102 7.78 -4.18 11.87
N ILE A 103 8.91 -4.74 11.44
CA ILE A 103 9.43 -4.60 10.08
C ILE A 103 9.68 -6.00 9.52
N ILE A 104 9.10 -6.28 8.37
CA ILE A 104 9.37 -7.47 7.56
C ILE A 104 9.97 -7.00 6.25
N ASP A 105 11.27 -7.24 6.06
CA ASP A 105 11.99 -6.99 4.82
C ASP A 105 12.06 -8.30 4.02
N MET A 106 11.57 -8.26 2.80
CA MET A 106 11.38 -9.44 1.97
C MET A 106 12.07 -9.26 0.63
N MET A 107 12.91 -10.22 0.27
CA MET A 107 13.53 -10.31 -1.05
C MET A 107 12.79 -11.34 -1.89
N ASP A 108 12.73 -11.10 -3.20
CA ASP A 108 12.20 -12.03 -4.21
C ASP A 108 10.81 -12.62 -3.93
N GLN A 109 9.89 -11.83 -3.35
CA GLN A 109 8.54 -12.29 -3.01
C GLN A 109 7.62 -12.50 -4.22
N PHE A 110 7.95 -11.89 -5.35
CA PHE A 110 7.07 -11.91 -6.53
C PHE A 110 7.60 -12.91 -7.54
N GLN A 111 7.20 -14.17 -7.34
CA GLN A 111 7.59 -15.28 -8.19
C GLN A 111 6.36 -15.96 -8.79
N GLN A 112 6.55 -16.54 -9.97
CA GLN A 112 5.56 -17.44 -10.54
C GLN A 112 5.51 -18.71 -9.69
N ALA A 113 4.30 -19.16 -9.38
CA ALA A 113 4.08 -20.43 -8.69
C ALA A 113 3.51 -21.46 -9.67
N ASP A 114 4.00 -22.69 -9.58
CA ASP A 114 3.47 -23.83 -10.36
C ASP A 114 2.13 -24.34 -9.83
N GLN A 115 1.69 -23.81 -8.68
CA GLN A 115 0.47 -24.21 -7.98
C GLN A 115 -0.52 -23.05 -7.90
N LEU A 116 -1.81 -23.38 -7.84
CA LEU A 116 -2.87 -22.39 -7.62
C LEU A 116 -2.81 -21.86 -6.18
N ILE A 117 -2.56 -20.55 -6.05
CA ILE A 117 -2.58 -19.86 -4.77
C ILE A 117 -3.93 -19.14 -4.59
N ARG A 118 -4.57 -19.36 -3.44
CA ARG A 118 -5.84 -18.71 -3.10
C ARG A 118 -5.61 -17.44 -2.31
N TYR A 119 -6.04 -16.31 -2.87
CA TYR A 119 -6.01 -15.01 -2.20
C TYR A 119 -7.40 -14.58 -1.72
N ARG A 120 -7.42 -13.63 -0.79
CA ARG A 120 -8.63 -12.96 -0.31
C ARG A 120 -8.37 -11.47 -0.17
N PHE A 121 -9.31 -10.66 -0.65
CA PHE A 121 -9.28 -9.22 -0.43
C PHE A 121 -9.52 -8.90 1.04
N ILE A 122 -8.54 -8.25 1.66
CA ILE A 122 -8.66 -7.67 3.01
C ILE A 122 -9.33 -6.28 2.99
N THR A 123 -9.30 -5.61 1.83
CA THR A 123 -9.97 -4.34 1.57
C THR A 123 -10.71 -4.43 0.23
N PRO A 124 -11.84 -3.71 0.03
CA PRO A 124 -12.58 -3.75 -1.24
C PRO A 124 -11.68 -3.48 -2.46
N TRP A 125 -11.86 -4.28 -3.50
CA TRP A 125 -11.20 -4.08 -4.78
C TRP A 125 -12.01 -3.13 -5.67
N VAL A 126 -11.50 -1.91 -5.85
CA VAL A 126 -12.13 -0.90 -6.71
C VAL A 126 -11.72 -1.13 -8.17
N ALA A 127 -12.23 -2.21 -8.76
CA ALA A 127 -11.85 -2.66 -10.11
C ALA A 127 -12.39 -1.77 -11.26
N LEU A 128 -13.48 -1.07 -10.99
CA LEU A 128 -14.26 -0.40 -12.02
C LEU A 128 -13.95 1.10 -12.05
N ASN A 129 -13.43 1.57 -13.18
CA ASN A 129 -13.33 2.99 -13.49
C ASN A 129 -14.64 3.49 -14.13
N GLN A 130 -14.72 4.78 -14.47
CA GLN A 130 -15.93 5.37 -15.02
C GLN A 130 -16.42 4.65 -16.31
N THR A 131 -15.49 4.26 -17.18
CA THR A 131 -15.79 3.59 -18.45
C THR A 131 -16.16 2.13 -18.24
N THR A 132 -15.35 1.38 -17.49
CA THR A 132 -15.60 -0.06 -17.24
C THR A 132 -16.81 -0.27 -16.34
N GLY A 133 -17.12 0.65 -15.43
CA GLY A 133 -18.29 0.60 -14.57
C GLY A 133 -19.62 0.82 -15.31
N ARG A 134 -19.65 1.57 -16.42
CA ARG A 134 -20.83 1.62 -17.30
C ARG A 134 -21.05 0.29 -18.00
N LYS A 135 -19.99 -0.28 -18.58
CA LYS A 135 -20.04 -1.59 -19.25
C LYS A 135 -20.50 -2.68 -18.29
N TYR A 136 -19.87 -2.79 -17.12
CA TYR A 136 -20.19 -3.80 -16.10
C TYR A 136 -21.67 -3.81 -15.68
N ARG A 137 -22.27 -2.63 -15.51
CA ARG A 137 -23.68 -2.51 -15.08
C ARG A 137 -24.67 -3.03 -16.12
N ALA A 138 -24.33 -2.95 -17.41
CA ALA A 138 -25.17 -3.44 -18.50
C ALA A 138 -25.11 -4.97 -18.69
N LEU A 139 -24.12 -5.65 -18.09
CA LEU A 139 -23.93 -7.10 -18.19
C LEU A 139 -24.87 -7.87 -17.27
N ASN A 140 -25.21 -9.11 -17.65
CA ASN A 140 -25.88 -10.07 -16.78
C ASN A 140 -24.91 -10.70 -15.76
N ASN A 141 -25.42 -11.49 -14.82
CA ASN A 141 -24.61 -12.03 -13.72
C ASN A 141 -23.44 -12.93 -14.17
N SER A 142 -23.65 -13.79 -15.17
CA SER A 142 -22.59 -14.68 -15.70
C SER A 142 -21.50 -13.86 -16.41
N GLU A 143 -21.91 -12.88 -17.20
CA GLU A 143 -21.01 -11.97 -17.90
C GLU A 143 -20.21 -11.08 -16.94
N ARG A 144 -20.82 -10.65 -15.83
CA ARG A 144 -20.13 -9.86 -14.78
C ARG A 144 -18.97 -10.62 -14.17
N VAL A 145 -19.15 -11.92 -13.87
CA VAL A 145 -18.07 -12.76 -13.33
C VAL A 145 -16.91 -12.85 -14.33
N ASN A 146 -17.22 -13.18 -15.58
CA ASN A 146 -16.21 -13.26 -16.64
C ASN A 146 -15.50 -11.92 -16.89
N PHE A 147 -16.25 -10.81 -16.82
CA PHE A 147 -15.70 -9.47 -16.99
C PHE A 147 -14.72 -9.09 -15.87
N LEU A 148 -15.05 -9.40 -14.62
CA LEU A 148 -14.16 -9.14 -13.48
C LEU A 148 -12.91 -10.02 -13.53
N ASN A 149 -13.03 -11.29 -13.92
CA ASN A 149 -11.87 -12.18 -14.10
C ASN A 149 -10.90 -11.60 -15.15
N LYS A 150 -11.41 -11.14 -16.31
CA LYS A 150 -10.59 -10.49 -17.34
C LYS A 150 -9.92 -9.19 -16.88
N LEU A 151 -10.49 -8.47 -15.90
CA LEU A 151 -9.86 -7.28 -15.34
C LEU A 151 -8.76 -7.59 -14.33
N LEU A 152 -8.85 -8.74 -13.64
CA LEU A 152 -7.85 -9.17 -12.68
C LEU A 152 -6.60 -9.73 -13.39
N GLY A 153 -6.81 -10.46 -14.50
CA GLY A 153 -5.78 -11.17 -15.27
C GLY A 153 -6.33 -12.49 -15.79
#